data_AF-A0A423VUC4-F1
#
_entry.id   AF-A0A423VUC4-F1
#
_cell.length_a   1.000
_cell.length_b   1.000
_cell.length_c   1.000
_cell.angle_alpha   90.00
_cell.angle_beta   90.00
_cell.angle_gamma   90.00
#
_symmetry.space_group_name_H-M   'P 1'
#
loop_
_entity.id
_entity.type
_entity.pdbx_description
1 polymer ?
#
loop_
_entity_poly.entity_id
_entity_poly.type
_entity_poly.pdbx_seq_one_letter_code
_entity_poly.pdbx_strand_id
1 'polypeptide(L)'
;MVTSVALGLRPAKHLEIPISRRALHRSLVRLHLFAAFIHLPTLQDIAMDAIQDFYLRCDWDVSTSLVRHLYQDCSMEQSFRLRKWAIAMVAWTLSNGGSDPLAYNKLFAEFPDLWEDYVKHVHRLVDSNVDVRIKNPQLRLARNKLKSEEQTFKNPGSFESPSPPVHTELITVT
;
A
#
# COMPACT_ATOMS: atom_id res chain seq x y z
N MET A 1 25.91 47.11 -19.17
CA MET A 1 24.86 46.08 -19.39
C MET A 1 25.33 44.81 -18.69
N VAL A 2 24.81 44.51 -17.50
CA VAL A 2 25.14 43.27 -16.76
C VAL A 2 23.89 42.38 -16.80
N THR A 3 24.01 41.27 -17.50
CA THR A 3 22.93 40.30 -17.70
C THR A 3 22.75 39.50 -16.40
N SER A 4 21.65 39.74 -15.70
CA SER A 4 21.23 38.93 -14.56
C SER A 4 20.66 37.61 -15.08
N VAL A 5 21.36 36.50 -14.84
CA VAL A 5 20.85 35.15 -15.10
C VAL A 5 20.12 34.69 -13.85
N ALA A 6 18.79 34.74 -13.90
CA ALA A 6 17.94 34.12 -12.89
C ALA A 6 18.03 32.59 -13.01
N LEU A 7 18.84 31.96 -12.16
CA LEU A 7 18.79 30.51 -11.95
C LEU A 7 17.49 30.18 -11.22
N GLY A 8 16.47 29.78 -11.98
CA GLY A 8 15.23 29.25 -11.45
C GLY A 8 15.46 27.91 -10.75
N LEU A 9 15.74 27.95 -9.44
CA LEU A 9 15.64 26.80 -8.55
C LEU A 9 14.18 26.32 -8.53
N ARG A 10 13.89 25.23 -9.25
CA ARG A 10 12.65 24.47 -9.03
C ARG A 10 12.65 23.93 -7.59
N PRO A 11 11.57 24.07 -6.82
CA PRO A 11 11.61 23.94 -5.37
C PRO A 11 11.68 22.47 -4.92
N ALA A 12 12.34 22.24 -3.77
CA ALA A 12 12.59 20.97 -3.08
C ALA A 12 11.35 20.10 -2.76
N LYS A 13 10.14 20.56 -3.04
CA LYS A 13 8.86 19.90 -2.72
C LYS A 13 8.76 18.47 -3.27
N HIS A 14 9.32 18.21 -4.46
CA HIS A 14 9.27 16.88 -5.07
C HIS A 14 10.20 15.86 -4.38
N LEU A 15 11.27 16.31 -3.71
CA LEU A 15 12.18 15.45 -2.95
C LEU A 15 11.71 15.25 -1.51
N GLU A 16 11.02 16.24 -0.94
CA GLU A 16 10.43 16.17 0.40
C GLU A 16 9.33 15.11 0.51
N ILE A 17 8.50 14.94 -0.52
CA ILE A 17 7.41 13.94 -0.52
C ILE A 17 7.97 12.50 -0.39
N PRO A 18 8.96 12.06 -1.19
CA PRO A 18 9.63 10.77 -1.01
C PRO A 18 10.27 10.58 0.37
N ILE A 19 10.90 11.62 0.92
CA ILE A 19 11.56 11.55 2.24
C ILE A 19 10.51 11.37 3.34
N SER A 20 9.43 12.17 3.30
CA SER A 20 8.31 12.09 4.24
C SER A 20 7.62 10.73 4.18
N ARG A 21 7.40 10.18 2.98
CA ARG A 21 6.82 8.83 2.80
C ARG A 21 7.69 7.73 3.41
N ARG A 22 9.01 7.78 3.20
CA ARG A 22 9.95 6.81 3.79
C ARG A 22 9.99 6.93 5.32
N ALA A 23 9.94 8.15 5.85
CA ALA A 23 9.88 8.40 7.28
C ALA A 23 8.60 7.83 7.89
N LEU A 24 7.43 8.09 7.27
CA LEU A 24 6.15 7.56 7.69
C LEU A 24 6.14 6.03 7.67
N HIS A 25 6.59 5.41 6.58
CA HIS A 25 6.74 3.95 6.48
C HIS A 25 7.56 3.39 7.64
N ARG A 26 8.73 3.99 7.92
CA ARG A 26 9.59 3.56 9.02
C ARG A 26 8.89 3.70 10.39
N SER A 27 8.14 4.77 10.60
CA SER A 27 7.36 4.97 11.82
C SER A 27 6.24 3.93 11.98
N LEU A 28 5.55 3.57 10.91
CA LEU A 28 4.50 2.53 10.94
C LEU A 28 5.07 1.15 11.25
N VAL A 29 6.20 0.78 10.62
CA VAL A 29 6.90 -0.48 10.92
C VAL A 29 7.34 -0.53 12.38
N ARG A 30 7.93 0.57 12.90
CA ARG A 30 8.32 0.68 14.31
C ARG A 30 7.11 0.61 15.25
N LEU A 31 6.00 1.24 14.90
CA LEU A 31 4.77 1.19 15.69
C LEU A 31 4.24 -0.24 15.76
N HIS A 32 4.25 -0.99 14.65
CA HIS A 32 3.86 -2.40 14.64
C HIS A 32 4.76 -3.25 15.55
N LEU A 33 6.09 -3.10 15.44
CA LEU A 33 7.05 -3.83 16.27
C LEU A 33 6.90 -3.46 17.76
N PHE A 34 6.71 -2.17 18.06
CA PHE A 34 6.47 -1.70 19.42
C PHE A 34 5.18 -2.28 20.00
N ALA A 35 4.08 -2.29 19.23
CA ALA A 35 2.82 -2.88 19.64
C ALA A 35 2.94 -4.39 19.91
N ALA A 36 3.76 -5.09 19.13
CA ALA A 36 4.08 -6.50 19.36
C ALA A 36 4.85 -6.68 20.68
N PHE A 37 5.84 -5.83 20.94
CA PHE A 37 6.68 -5.87 22.13
C PHE A 37 5.89 -5.63 23.42
N ILE A 38 4.95 -4.68 23.42
CA ILE A 38 4.10 -4.40 24.59
C ILE A 38 2.86 -5.30 24.66
N HIS A 39 2.74 -6.30 23.77
CA HIS A 39 1.60 -7.21 23.68
C HIS A 39 0.25 -6.47 23.59
N LEU A 40 0.14 -5.50 22.67
CA LEU A 40 -1.11 -4.79 22.38
C LEU A 40 -1.63 -5.17 20.97
N PRO A 41 -2.38 -6.28 20.83
CA PRO A 41 -2.76 -6.83 19.52
C PRO A 41 -3.56 -5.85 18.64
N THR A 42 -4.47 -5.09 19.24
CA THR A 42 -5.29 -4.11 18.51
C THR A 42 -4.45 -3.03 17.84
N LEU A 43 -3.43 -2.51 18.53
CA LEU A 43 -2.52 -1.52 17.94
C LEU A 43 -1.64 -2.15 16.86
N GLN A 44 -1.20 -3.39 17.09
CA GLN A 44 -0.42 -4.14 16.10
C GLN A 44 -1.23 -4.38 14.82
N ASP A 45 -2.52 -4.70 14.94
CA ASP A 45 -3.47 -4.86 13.83
C ASP A 45 -3.64 -3.54 13.06
N ILE A 46 -3.96 -2.45 13.74
CA ILE A 46 -4.15 -1.13 13.10
C ILE A 46 -2.87 -0.67 12.39
N ALA A 47 -1.70 -0.87 13.02
CA ALA A 47 -0.43 -0.55 12.38
C ALA A 47 -0.17 -1.43 11.15
N MET A 48 -0.52 -2.72 11.20
CA MET A 48 -0.42 -3.61 10.05
C MET A 48 -1.31 -3.15 8.89
N ASP A 49 -2.57 -2.81 9.17
CA ASP A 49 -3.53 -2.32 8.17
C ASP A 49 -3.03 -1.03 7.52
N ALA A 50 -2.51 -0.10 8.31
CA ALA A 50 -1.91 1.14 7.81
C ALA A 50 -0.68 0.90 6.92
N ILE A 51 0.18 -0.08 7.26
CA ILE A 51 1.31 -0.47 6.40
C ILE A 51 0.79 -1.01 5.06
N GLN A 52 -0.19 -1.90 5.09
CA GLN A 52 -0.74 -2.51 3.87
C GLN A 52 -1.38 -1.45 2.96
N ASP A 53 -2.19 -0.56 3.51
CA ASP A 53 -2.78 0.57 2.77
C ASP A 53 -1.72 1.50 2.19
N PHE A 54 -0.63 1.73 2.93
CA PHE A 54 0.45 2.58 2.45
C PHE A 54 1.18 1.96 1.26
N TYR A 55 1.45 0.65 1.29
CA TYR A 55 2.04 -0.08 0.16
C TYR A 55 1.09 -0.10 -1.05
N LEU A 56 -0.21 -0.31 -0.81
CA LEU A 56 -1.22 -0.28 -1.86
C LEU A 56 -1.29 1.09 -2.54
N ARG A 57 -1.41 2.17 -1.77
CA ARG A 57 -1.54 3.55 -2.30
C ARG A 57 -0.28 4.03 -3.01
N CYS A 58 0.88 3.55 -2.60
CA CYS A 58 2.15 3.96 -3.19
C CYS A 58 2.61 3.02 -4.31
N ASP A 59 1.90 1.92 -4.56
CA ASP A 59 2.29 0.84 -5.48
C ASP A 59 3.74 0.39 -5.24
N TRP A 60 4.04 0.07 -3.98
CA TRP A 60 5.39 -0.30 -3.56
C TRP A 60 5.57 -1.82 -3.49
N ASP A 61 6.73 -2.27 -3.94
CA ASP A 61 7.27 -3.58 -3.62
C ASP A 61 7.98 -3.55 -2.26
N VAL A 62 8.09 -4.71 -1.61
CA VAL A 62 8.82 -4.83 -0.34
C VAL A 62 10.32 -4.75 -0.57
N SER A 63 10.97 -3.69 -0.08
CA SER A 63 12.40 -3.50 -0.28
C SER A 63 13.24 -4.59 0.40
N THR A 64 14.36 -4.95 -0.23
CA THR A 64 15.34 -5.89 0.34
C THR A 64 15.93 -5.40 1.66
N SER A 65 16.00 -4.07 1.86
CA SER A 65 16.43 -3.45 3.12
C SER A 65 15.44 -3.68 4.26
N LEU A 66 14.13 -3.66 3.99
CA LEU A 66 13.12 -3.99 4.99
C LEU A 66 13.21 -5.47 5.37
N VAL A 67 13.32 -6.36 4.39
CA VAL A 67 13.48 -7.80 4.65
C VAL A 67 14.70 -8.07 5.51
N ARG A 68 15.86 -7.51 5.15
CA ARG A 68 17.08 -7.61 5.96
C ARG A 68 16.84 -7.13 7.39
N HIS A 69 16.25 -5.94 7.57
CA HIS A 69 15.97 -5.40 8.89
C HIS A 69 15.09 -6.34 9.75
N LEU A 70 14.07 -6.96 9.15
CA LEU A 70 13.17 -7.88 9.86
C LEU A 70 13.87 -9.17 10.30
N TYR A 71 14.78 -9.71 9.48
CA TYR A 71 15.47 -10.97 9.76
C TYR A 71 16.76 -10.80 10.59
N GLN A 72 17.45 -9.68 10.43
CA GLN A 72 18.72 -9.41 11.09
C GLN A 72 18.58 -8.65 12.42
N ASP A 73 17.77 -7.60 12.46
CA ASP A 73 17.77 -6.67 13.61
C ASP A 73 16.58 -6.88 14.55
N CYS A 74 15.51 -7.51 14.07
CA CYS A 74 14.27 -7.67 14.82
C CYS A 74 14.14 -9.07 15.42
N SER A 75 13.62 -9.16 16.64
CA SER A 75 13.30 -10.45 17.25
C SER A 75 12.24 -11.20 16.43
N MET A 76 12.37 -12.52 16.35
CA MET A 76 11.47 -13.37 15.58
C MET A 76 10.01 -13.20 16.05
N GLU A 77 9.78 -13.18 17.36
CA GLU A 77 8.44 -13.07 17.94
C GLU A 77 7.73 -11.77 17.58
N GLN A 78 8.42 -10.64 17.72
CA GLN A 78 7.83 -9.31 17.47
C GLN A 78 7.63 -9.06 15.97
N SER A 79 8.57 -9.52 15.14
CA SER A 79 8.53 -9.32 13.70
C SER A 79 7.76 -10.39 12.94
N PHE A 80 7.31 -11.47 13.59
CA PHE A 80 6.69 -12.63 12.95
C PHE A 80 5.60 -12.27 11.93
N ARG A 81 4.69 -11.38 12.31
CA ARG A 81 3.59 -10.96 11.43
C ARG A 81 4.08 -10.16 10.22
N LEU A 82 5.04 -9.26 10.42
CA LEU A 82 5.68 -8.51 9.34
C LEU A 82 6.48 -9.43 8.42
N ARG A 83 7.23 -10.41 8.96
CA ARG A 83 7.96 -11.41 8.16
C ARG A 83 7.00 -12.19 7.26
N LYS A 84 5.91 -12.71 7.81
CA LYS A 84 4.88 -13.43 7.03
C LYS A 84 4.28 -12.58 5.92
N TRP A 85 3.97 -11.31 6.20
CA TRP A 85 3.45 -10.40 5.18
C TRP A 85 4.50 -10.05 4.13
N ALA A 86 5.74 -9.76 4.54
CA ALA A 86 6.85 -9.47 3.64
C ALA A 86 7.13 -10.64 2.70
N ILE A 87 7.13 -11.87 3.21
CA ILE A 87 7.25 -13.08 2.39
C ILE A 87 6.13 -13.19 1.36
N ALA A 88 4.88 -12.93 1.76
CA ALA A 88 3.76 -12.95 0.83
C ALA A 88 3.92 -11.89 -0.27
N MET A 89 4.34 -10.68 0.09
CA MET A 89 4.64 -9.61 -0.88
C MET A 89 5.78 -10.00 -1.82
N VAL A 90 6.87 -10.57 -1.31
CA VAL A 90 8.01 -11.04 -2.12
C VAL A 90 7.58 -12.13 -3.09
N ALA A 91 6.81 -13.13 -2.62
CA ALA A 91 6.29 -14.19 -3.47
C ALA A 91 5.37 -13.64 -4.58
N TRP A 92 4.48 -12.71 -4.24
CA TRP A 92 3.62 -12.03 -5.20
C TRP A 92 4.42 -11.23 -6.24
N THR A 93 5.42 -10.46 -5.78
CA THR A 93 6.27 -9.62 -6.64
C THR A 93 7.05 -10.48 -7.63
N LEU A 94 7.72 -11.54 -7.15
CA LEU A 94 8.47 -12.46 -7.99
C LEU A 94 7.58 -13.22 -8.97
N SER A 95 6.35 -13.58 -8.57
CA SER A 95 5.39 -14.29 -9.45
C SER A 95 4.82 -13.40 -10.55
N ASN A 96 4.78 -12.09 -10.36
CA ASN A 96 4.29 -11.12 -11.34
C ASN A 96 5.41 -10.49 -12.19
N GLY A 97 6.65 -10.96 -12.05
CA GLY A 97 7.79 -10.39 -12.78
C GLY A 97 8.17 -8.97 -12.33
N GLY A 98 7.76 -8.57 -11.13
CA GLY A 98 8.20 -7.32 -10.50
C GLY A 98 9.56 -7.47 -9.82
N SER A 99 10.16 -6.34 -9.42
CA SER A 99 11.47 -6.21 -8.76
C SER A 99 12.64 -7.04 -9.36
N ASP A 100 13.86 -6.89 -8.84
CA ASP A 100 15.04 -7.62 -9.31
C ASP A 100 15.15 -9.00 -8.60
N PRO A 101 14.94 -10.14 -9.30
CA PRO A 101 15.05 -11.46 -8.69
C PRO A 101 16.45 -11.76 -8.13
N LEU A 102 17.50 -11.18 -8.71
CA LEU A 102 18.88 -11.39 -8.25
C LEU A 102 19.09 -10.80 -6.86
N ALA A 103 18.43 -9.67 -6.55
CA ALA A 103 18.53 -9.04 -5.25
C ALA A 103 17.91 -9.90 -4.13
N TYR A 104 16.78 -10.57 -4.41
CA TYR A 104 16.18 -11.51 -3.45
C TYR A 104 16.94 -12.82 -3.35
N ASN A 105 17.51 -13.33 -4.45
CA ASN A 105 18.37 -14.52 -4.40
C ASN A 105 19.58 -14.32 -3.48
N LYS A 106 20.18 -13.12 -3.49
CA LYS A 106 21.25 -12.76 -2.53
C LYS A 106 20.74 -12.77 -1.09
N LEU A 107 19.55 -12.22 -0.84
CA LEU A 107 18.94 -12.25 0.50
C LEU A 107 18.64 -13.67 0.98
N PHE A 108 18.15 -14.56 0.11
CA PHE A 108 17.90 -15.96 0.46
C PHE A 108 19.19 -16.70 0.83
N ALA A 109 20.30 -16.37 0.16
CA ALA A 109 21.61 -16.91 0.52
C ALA A 109 22.15 -16.33 1.84
N GLU A 110 21.87 -15.06 2.14
CA GLU A 110 22.31 -14.38 3.36
C GLU A 110 21.52 -14.80 4.60
N PHE A 111 20.21 -15.08 4.44
CA PHE A 111 19.30 -15.41 5.53
C PHE A 111 18.58 -16.76 5.25
N PRO A 112 19.11 -17.90 5.71
CA PRO A 112 18.46 -19.20 5.50
C PRO A 112 17.03 -19.29 6.04
N ASP A 113 16.75 -18.67 7.20
CA ASP A 113 15.40 -18.59 7.78
C ASP A 113 14.39 -17.92 6.84
N LEU A 114 14.84 -16.91 6.08
CA LEU A 114 14.01 -16.23 5.07
C LEU A 114 13.64 -17.20 3.95
N TRP A 115 14.61 -17.98 3.48
CA TRP A 115 14.36 -19.00 2.47
C TRP A 115 13.39 -20.06 2.96
N GLU A 116 13.55 -20.54 4.19
CA GLU A 116 12.61 -21.49 4.77
C GLU A 116 11.18 -20.93 4.86
N ASP A 117 11.03 -19.70 5.32
CA ASP A 117 9.71 -19.05 5.42
C ASP A 117 9.08 -18.84 4.03
N TYR A 118 9.89 -18.49 3.03
CA TYR A 118 9.48 -18.37 1.64
C TYR A 118 8.98 -19.71 1.10
N VAL A 119 9.76 -20.77 1.22
CA VAL A 119 9.40 -22.12 0.78
C VAL A 119 8.14 -22.62 1.48
N LYS A 120 8.05 -22.45 2.81
CA LYS A 120 6.83 -22.78 3.60
C LYS A 120 5.61 -21.97 3.14
N HIS A 121 5.80 -20.73 2.69
CA HIS A 121 4.71 -19.93 2.14
C HIS A 121 4.25 -20.44 0.78
N VAL A 122 5.19 -20.68 -0.15
CA VAL A 122 4.88 -21.19 -1.50
C VAL A 122 4.23 -22.57 -1.45
N HIS A 123 4.73 -23.50 -0.62
CA HIS A 123 4.08 -24.81 -0.44
C HIS A 123 2.63 -24.69 0.01
N ARG A 124 2.35 -23.85 1.02
CA ARG A 124 0.96 -23.62 1.46
C ARG A 124 0.05 -23.06 0.37
N LEU A 125 0.58 -22.26 -0.55
CA LEU A 125 -0.19 -21.72 -1.67
C LEU A 125 -0.53 -22.82 -2.68
N VAL A 126 0.45 -23.67 -2.99
CA VAL A 126 0.26 -24.87 -3.82
C VAL A 126 -0.77 -25.80 -3.19
N ASP A 127 -0.65 -26.10 -1.91
CA ASP A 127 -1.58 -26.98 -1.17
C ASP A 127 -3.00 -26.42 -1.12
N SER A 128 -3.15 -25.09 -1.08
CA SER A 128 -4.45 -24.43 -1.06
C SER A 128 -5.09 -24.28 -2.45
N ASN A 129 -4.42 -24.72 -3.53
CA ASN A 129 -4.80 -24.46 -4.92
C ASN A 129 -5.10 -22.97 -5.20
N VAL A 130 -4.37 -22.08 -4.53
CA VAL A 130 -4.52 -20.63 -4.65
C VAL A 130 -3.39 -20.12 -5.53
N ASP A 131 -3.75 -19.53 -6.67
CA ASP A 131 -2.77 -18.82 -7.49
C ASP A 131 -2.27 -17.57 -6.73
N VAL A 132 -0.95 -17.51 -6.54
CA VAL A 132 -0.23 -16.40 -5.88
C VAL A 132 -0.51 -15.07 -6.56
N ARG A 133 -0.74 -15.09 -7.88
CA ARG A 133 -1.05 -13.91 -8.69
C ARG A 133 -2.43 -13.32 -8.38
N ILE A 134 -3.34 -14.13 -7.81
CA ILE A 134 -4.71 -13.73 -7.49
C ILE A 134 -4.81 -13.07 -6.11
N LYS A 135 -3.96 -13.44 -5.15
CA LYS A 135 -3.97 -12.82 -3.81
C LYS A 135 -2.93 -11.72 -3.70
N ASN A 136 -3.29 -10.49 -4.09
CA ASN A 136 -2.48 -9.32 -3.73
C ASN A 136 -2.46 -9.17 -2.20
N PRO A 137 -1.31 -9.36 -1.52
CA PRO A 137 -1.22 -9.28 -0.07
C PRO A 137 -1.47 -7.86 0.49
N GLN A 138 -1.50 -6.85 -0.38
CA GLN A 138 -1.92 -5.48 -0.05
C GLN A 138 -3.45 -5.38 0.11
N LEU A 139 -4.23 -6.29 -0.48
CA LEU A 139 -5.70 -6.27 -0.49
C LEU A 139 -6.31 -7.19 0.59
N ARG A 140 -6.11 -6.87 1.87
CA ARG A 140 -6.89 -7.51 2.94
C ARG A 140 -8.28 -6.87 3.05
N LEU A 141 -9.25 -7.42 2.34
CA LEU A 141 -10.66 -7.07 2.46
C LEU A 141 -11.24 -7.57 3.81
N ALA A 142 -11.59 -6.64 4.71
CA ALA A 142 -12.78 -6.69 5.62
C ALA A 142 -12.76 -5.66 6.78
N ARG A 143 -11.74 -4.80 6.95
CA ARG A 143 -11.82 -3.68 7.93
C ARG A 143 -11.49 -2.30 7.40
N ASN A 144 -10.84 -2.20 6.24
CA ASN A 144 -10.74 -0.93 5.55
C ASN A 144 -12.08 -0.61 4.89
N LYS A 145 -12.93 0.13 5.62
CA LYS A 145 -14.02 0.95 5.07
C LYS A 145 -13.46 2.11 4.21
N LEU A 146 -12.31 1.93 3.58
CA LEU A 146 -11.92 2.76 2.45
C LEU A 146 -12.76 2.24 1.28
N LYS A 147 -14.02 2.68 1.27
CA LYS A 147 -14.83 2.75 0.06
C LYS A 147 -13.89 3.27 -1.02
N SER A 148 -13.78 2.49 -2.09
CA SER A 148 -13.29 3.00 -3.36
C SER A 148 -13.95 4.37 -3.59
N GLU A 149 -13.13 5.42 -3.55
CA GLU A 149 -13.48 6.74 -4.07
C GLU A 149 -13.53 6.73 -5.62
N GLU A 150 -13.72 5.56 -6.24
CA GLU A 150 -14.32 5.45 -7.58
C GLU A 150 -15.85 5.53 -7.52
N GLN A 151 -16.43 5.93 -6.36
CA GLN A 151 -17.67 6.69 -6.38
C GLN A 151 -17.40 8.07 -6.98
N THR A 152 -17.38 8.08 -8.32
CA THR A 152 -17.92 9.13 -9.18
C THR A 152 -17.86 10.53 -8.57
N PHE A 153 -16.83 11.30 -8.95
CA PHE A 153 -16.92 12.76 -8.97
C PHE A 153 -18.04 13.16 -9.95
N LYS A 154 -19.30 13.01 -9.54
CA LYS A 154 -20.41 13.77 -10.12
C LYS A 154 -20.36 15.12 -9.43
N ASN A 155 -19.97 16.12 -10.20
CA ASN A 155 -19.96 17.54 -9.86
C ASN A 155 -21.13 17.91 -8.93
N PRO A 156 -20.90 18.54 -7.77
CA PRO A 156 -21.96 19.23 -7.04
C PRO A 156 -22.22 20.56 -7.76
N GLY A 157 -22.99 20.50 -8.84
CA GLY A 157 -23.16 21.64 -9.74
C GLY A 157 -24.23 21.42 -10.79
N SER A 158 -25.37 20.84 -10.41
CA SER A 158 -26.59 20.92 -11.20
C SER A 158 -27.77 21.09 -10.25
N PHE A 159 -28.08 22.36 -9.98
CA PHE A 159 -29.38 22.78 -9.48
C PHE A 159 -30.44 22.25 -10.46
N GLU A 160 -31.22 21.25 -10.06
CA GLU A 160 -32.51 20.99 -10.68
C GLU A 160 -33.46 22.11 -10.23
N SER A 161 -33.73 23.06 -11.12
CA SER A 161 -34.85 23.99 -10.96
C SER A 161 -36.16 23.23 -11.17
N PRO A 162 -37.16 23.37 -10.28
CA PRO A 162 -38.48 22.79 -10.51
C PRO A 162 -39.20 23.56 -11.63
N SER A 163 -39.68 22.83 -12.64
CA SER A 163 -40.50 23.36 -13.74
C SER A 163 -41.79 24.02 -13.22
N PRO A 164 -42.21 25.18 -13.76
CA PRO A 164 -43.47 25.81 -13.39
C PRO A 164 -44.68 25.11 -14.06
N PRO A 165 -45.89 25.25 -13.48
CA PRO A 165 -47.10 24.62 -14.00
C PRO A 165 -47.56 25.28 -15.31
N VAL A 166 -48.03 24.44 -16.22
CA VAL A 166 -48.59 24.82 -17.53
C VAL A 166 -49.94 25.50 -17.31
N HIS A 167 -50.03 26.79 -17.65
CA HIS A 167 -51.30 27.48 -17.79
C HIS A 167 -51.92 27.15 -19.17
N THR A 168 -53.08 26.51 -19.12
CA THR A 168 -53.98 26.31 -20.26
C THR A 168 -54.63 27.66 -20.61
N GLU A 169 -54.23 28.26 -21.73
CA GLU A 169 -55.05 29.28 -22.39
C GLU A 169 -55.74 28.69 -23.63
N LEU A 170 -57.06 28.83 -23.62
CA LEU A 170 -57.99 28.50 -24.69
C LEU A 170 -57.74 29.41 -25.90
N ILE A 171 -57.50 28.81 -27.06
CA ILE A 171 -57.67 29.47 -28.36
C ILE A 171 -59.00 28.99 -28.94
N THR A 172 -59.96 29.90 -29.01
CA THR A 172 -61.23 29.73 -29.73
C THR A 172 -60.96 29.71 -31.23
N VAL A 173 -61.46 28.69 -31.93
CA VAL A 173 -61.68 28.74 -33.39
C VAL A 173 -63.08 28.20 -33.67
N THR A 174 -63.92 29.12 -34.14
CA THR A 174 -65.28 29.01 -34.75
C THR A 174 -66.38 28.32 -33.95
#